data_AF-A0A6I1G739-F1
#
_entry.id   AF-A0A6I1G739-F1
#
_cell.length_a   1.000
_cell.length_b   1.000
_cell.length_c   1.000
_cell.angle_alpha   90.00
_cell.angle_beta   90.00
_cell.angle_gamma   90.00
#
_symmetry.space_group_name_H-M   'P 1'
#
loop_
_entity.id
_entity.type
_entity.pdbx_description
1 polymer ?
#
loop_
_entity_poly.entity_id
_entity_poly.type
_entity_poly.pdbx_seq_one_letter_code
_entity_poly.pdbx_strand_id
1 'polypeptide(L)'
;MIAALVLIGLLADDDHESHTANLSYERTIRGVGRQEQPWSTQAQAATDELLTACAEVFAAACRSSPSTKFLRDPVRSPRLLYGRGLGVDEASGFVRALEHGLVTVAPDGGFQVPGARACSKNLHLVGRNEDHVALHTEVLIHITSYAELILDHGWEENCVVFDPFVRGAALDLWGFAEPPDGQWWAGEITFASEAKARVDGPDGLRSLLTSLLKLSYDPATRASNNHLAKWREIITLTRDRDIHLLLVADGARWWYRVSRQGESALLSAIES
;
A
#
# COMPACT_ATOMS: atom_id res chain seq x y z
N MET A 1 47.69 55.19 3.31
CA MET A 1 48.56 55.23 4.51
C MET A 1 47.65 55.27 5.74
N ILE A 2 47.49 54.10 6.41
CA ILE A 2 47.26 53.87 7.87
C ILE A 2 45.97 54.48 8.48
N ALA A 3 45.09 53.82 9.26
CA ALA A 3 44.80 52.48 9.83
C ALA A 3 43.41 52.60 10.53
N ALA A 4 42.45 51.66 10.51
CA ALA A 4 42.26 50.34 11.16
C ALA A 4 41.73 50.33 12.63
N LEU A 5 40.93 49.28 12.94
CA LEU A 5 40.24 48.78 14.18
C LEU A 5 38.74 49.16 14.34
N VAL A 6 37.71 48.30 14.27
CA VAL A 6 37.34 46.88 14.66
C VAL A 6 36.89 46.71 16.13
N LEU A 7 35.59 46.37 16.36
CA LEU A 7 35.02 45.21 17.13
C LEU A 7 33.49 45.37 17.36
N ILE A 8 32.59 44.53 16.81
CA ILE A 8 31.89 43.30 17.34
C ILE A 8 30.56 43.52 18.09
N GLY A 9 29.51 42.77 17.70
CA GLY A 9 28.36 42.34 18.53
C GLY A 9 26.97 42.52 17.86
N LEU A 10 26.40 41.59 17.08
CA LEU A 10 25.62 40.34 17.39
C LEU A 10 24.22 40.53 18.04
N LEU A 11 23.22 39.84 17.43
CA LEU A 11 21.87 39.43 17.88
C LEU A 11 20.74 40.47 17.75
N ALA A 12 19.48 40.16 17.43
CA ALA A 12 18.72 39.00 16.89
C ALA A 12 17.24 39.47 16.74
N ASP A 13 16.38 38.62 16.15
CA ASP A 13 14.90 38.66 16.10
C ASP A 13 14.26 39.67 15.13
N ASP A 14 13.27 39.36 14.28
CA ASP A 14 12.31 38.25 14.18
C ASP A 14 11.88 38.12 12.71
N ASP A 15 11.88 36.91 12.14
CA ASP A 15 11.10 36.58 10.93
C ASP A 15 10.69 35.11 11.01
N HIS A 16 9.68 34.83 11.82
CA HIS A 16 9.08 33.52 12.02
C HIS A 16 7.56 33.56 11.81
N GLU A 17 7.13 33.95 10.61
CA GLU A 17 5.74 33.76 10.15
C GLU A 17 5.69 33.10 8.77
N SER A 18 5.87 31.77 8.72
CA SER A 18 5.38 30.92 7.62
C SER A 18 5.17 29.44 7.98
N HIS A 19 5.17 29.08 9.28
CA HIS A 19 5.31 27.68 9.72
C HIS A 19 4.03 26.96 10.17
N THR A 20 2.84 27.44 9.82
CA THR A 20 1.58 26.79 10.25
C THR A 20 0.64 26.37 9.12
N ALA A 21 0.91 26.73 7.87
CA ALA A 21 -0.01 26.41 6.76
C ALA A 21 -0.04 24.91 6.40
N ASN A 22 1.11 24.21 6.41
CA ASN A 22 1.18 22.79 6.00
C ASN A 22 0.72 21.78 7.05
N LEU A 23 0.66 22.16 8.34
CA LEU A 23 0.11 21.30 9.40
C LEU A 23 -1.40 21.51 9.59
N SER A 24 -1.98 22.57 9.00
CA SER A 24 -3.43 22.83 9.09
C SER A 24 -4.26 21.96 8.13
N TYR A 25 -3.63 21.32 7.15
CA TYR A 25 -4.30 20.44 6.17
C TYR A 25 -4.71 19.08 6.77
N GLU A 26 -4.22 18.75 7.98
CA GLU A 26 -4.61 17.53 8.72
C GLU A 26 -6.10 17.53 9.16
N ARG A 27 -6.81 18.66 9.09
CA ARG A 27 -8.20 18.78 9.58
C ARG A 27 -9.30 18.50 8.56
N THR A 28 -8.99 18.33 7.27
CA THR A 28 -10.04 18.22 6.23
C THR A 28 -10.09 16.87 5.50
N ILE A 29 -9.32 15.86 5.94
CA ILE A 29 -9.63 14.46 5.61
C ILE A 29 -10.41 13.86 6.78
N ARG A 30 -11.56 14.46 7.09
CA ARG A 30 -12.58 13.74 7.85
C ARG A 30 -13.14 12.74 6.87
N GLY A 31 -12.83 11.46 7.09
CA GLY A 31 -13.54 10.36 6.45
C GLY A 31 -15.03 10.69 6.49
N VAL A 32 -15.64 10.76 5.30
CA VAL A 32 -17.08 10.80 5.18
C VAL A 32 -17.59 9.69 6.09
N GLY A 33 -18.35 10.06 7.13
CA GLY A 33 -18.88 9.10 8.09
C GLY A 33 -19.75 8.11 7.33
N ARG A 34 -19.16 7.01 6.86
CA ARG A 34 -19.89 5.88 6.31
C ARG A 34 -20.63 5.29 7.49
N GLN A 35 -21.95 5.45 7.49
CA GLN A 35 -22.80 4.58 8.30
C GLN A 35 -22.41 3.14 7.96
N GLU A 36 -22.19 2.32 8.98
CA GLU A 36 -22.07 0.87 8.81
C GLU A 36 -23.29 0.38 8.04
N GLN A 37 -23.07 -0.05 6.80
CA GLN A 37 -24.14 -0.49 5.93
C GLN A 37 -24.43 -1.96 6.21
N PRO A 38 -25.68 -2.42 6.11
CA PRO A 38 -26.04 -3.83 6.36
C PRO A 38 -25.25 -4.85 5.53
N TRP A 39 -24.75 -4.46 4.35
CA TRP A 39 -23.93 -5.31 3.49
C TRP A 39 -22.50 -5.54 4.01
N SER A 40 -21.98 -4.68 4.91
CA SER A 40 -20.64 -4.89 5.46
C SER A 40 -20.56 -6.16 6.29
N THR A 41 -21.61 -6.48 7.06
CA THR A 41 -21.67 -7.70 7.87
C THR A 41 -21.76 -8.97 7.02
N GLN A 42 -22.48 -8.92 5.90
CA GLN A 42 -22.58 -10.06 4.99
C GLN A 42 -21.26 -10.31 4.25
N ALA A 43 -20.62 -9.25 3.75
CA ALA A 43 -19.32 -9.36 3.11
C ALA A 43 -18.25 -9.86 4.07
N GLN A 44 -18.25 -9.37 5.32
CA GLN A 44 -17.35 -9.85 6.37
C GLN A 44 -17.58 -11.33 6.68
N ALA A 45 -18.84 -11.77 6.80
CA ALA A 45 -19.15 -13.18 7.03
C ALA A 45 -18.72 -14.08 5.87
N ALA A 46 -19.01 -13.68 4.62
CA ALA A 46 -18.60 -14.44 3.43
C ALA A 46 -17.08 -14.52 3.28
N THR A 47 -16.38 -13.41 3.55
CA THR A 47 -14.92 -13.38 3.55
C THR A 47 -14.36 -14.25 4.67
N ASP A 48 -14.91 -14.19 5.88
CA ASP A 48 -14.49 -15.00 7.02
C ASP A 48 -14.66 -16.50 6.76
N GLU A 49 -15.79 -16.90 6.17
CA GLU A 49 -16.06 -18.29 5.78
C GLU A 49 -15.02 -18.78 4.75
N LEU A 50 -14.77 -18.02 3.68
CA LEU A 50 -13.78 -18.37 2.67
C LEU A 50 -12.37 -18.49 3.27
N LEU A 51 -11.94 -17.49 4.03
CA LEU A 51 -10.59 -17.45 4.60
C LEU A 51 -10.39 -18.56 5.63
N THR A 52 -11.43 -18.90 6.39
CA THR A 52 -11.39 -20.05 7.32
C THR A 52 -11.23 -21.36 6.55
N ALA A 53 -11.98 -21.58 5.47
CA ALA A 53 -11.82 -22.75 4.62
C ALA A 53 -10.40 -22.83 4.01
N CYS A 54 -9.86 -21.70 3.54
CA CYS A 54 -8.49 -21.63 3.05
C CYS A 54 -7.45 -21.98 4.13
N ALA A 55 -7.64 -21.47 5.35
CA ALA A 55 -6.74 -21.74 6.47
C ALA A 55 -6.73 -23.23 6.85
N GLU A 56 -7.88 -23.90 6.81
CA GLU A 56 -7.97 -25.34 7.08
C GLU A 56 -7.19 -26.17 6.06
N VAL A 57 -7.37 -25.89 4.77
CA VAL A 57 -6.66 -26.58 3.67
C VAL A 57 -5.15 -26.29 3.73
N PHE A 58 -4.77 -25.02 3.91
CA PHE A 58 -3.38 -24.61 4.04
C PHE A 58 -2.69 -25.30 5.23
N ALA A 59 -3.35 -25.34 6.39
CA ALA A 59 -2.84 -26.01 7.57
C ALA A 59 -2.69 -27.53 7.35
N ALA A 60 -3.62 -28.16 6.62
CA ALA A 60 -3.53 -29.57 6.25
C ALA A 60 -2.31 -29.84 5.35
N ALA A 61 -2.08 -29.01 4.33
CA ALA A 61 -0.92 -29.11 3.45
C ALA A 61 0.40 -28.96 4.24
N CYS A 62 0.48 -27.98 5.15
CA CYS A 62 1.65 -27.78 6.02
C CYS A 62 1.95 -29.01 6.91
N ARG A 63 0.92 -29.72 7.39
CA ARG A 63 1.08 -30.96 8.16
C ARG A 63 1.67 -32.09 7.32
N SER A 64 1.29 -32.19 6.05
CA SER A 64 1.79 -33.22 5.14
C SER A 64 3.20 -32.95 4.58
N SER A 65 3.76 -31.76 4.77
CA SER A 65 5.09 -31.39 4.26
C SER A 65 5.83 -30.47 5.26
N PRO A 66 6.46 -31.05 6.31
CA PRO A 66 7.14 -30.28 7.35
C PRO A 66 8.30 -29.45 6.77
N SER A 67 8.31 -28.15 7.03
CA SER A 67 9.40 -27.26 6.63
C SER A 67 10.59 -27.37 7.58
N THR A 68 11.79 -27.58 7.04
CA THR A 68 13.05 -27.55 7.82
C THR A 68 13.37 -26.18 8.40
N LYS A 69 12.76 -25.11 7.86
CA LYS A 69 12.92 -23.72 8.34
C LYS A 69 12.10 -23.44 9.61
N PHE A 70 11.06 -24.24 9.88
CA PHE A 70 10.14 -24.04 11.00
C PHE A 70 10.07 -25.33 11.83
N LEU A 71 11.05 -25.49 12.73
CA LEU A 71 11.29 -26.70 13.52
C LEU A 71 10.18 -27.02 14.55
N ARG A 72 9.31 -26.05 14.88
CA ARG A 72 8.13 -26.30 15.71
C ARG A 72 7.03 -26.92 14.84
N ASP A 73 6.37 -27.93 15.39
CA ASP A 73 5.26 -28.74 14.85
C ASP A 73 4.41 -28.03 13.78
N PRO A 74 3.99 -28.69 12.68
CA PRO A 74 3.02 -28.11 11.75
C PRO A 74 1.79 -27.56 12.47
N VAL A 75 1.30 -26.42 11.98
CA VAL A 75 0.15 -25.65 12.48
C VAL A 75 -0.82 -26.52 13.29
N ARG A 76 -0.70 -26.43 14.63
CA ARG A 76 -1.46 -27.27 15.59
C ARG A 76 -2.91 -26.82 15.70
N SER A 77 -3.16 -25.54 15.41
CA SER A 77 -4.49 -24.95 15.40
C SER A 77 -4.81 -24.47 13.98
N PRO A 78 -5.80 -25.05 13.29
CA PRO A 78 -6.28 -24.54 12.01
C PRO A 78 -7.04 -23.21 12.16
N ARG A 79 -7.22 -22.71 13.40
CA ARG A 79 -7.92 -21.45 13.65
C ARG A 79 -7.13 -20.32 13.00
N LEU A 80 -7.78 -19.67 12.02
CA LEU A 80 -7.31 -18.44 11.45
C LEU A 80 -7.27 -17.38 12.54
N LEU A 81 -6.09 -16.85 12.84
CA LEU A 81 -5.97 -15.70 13.70
C LEU A 81 -6.08 -14.44 12.86
N TYR A 82 -7.25 -13.80 12.96
CA TYR A 82 -7.38 -12.40 12.62
C TYR A 82 -6.63 -11.60 13.67
N GLY A 83 -5.34 -11.35 13.48
CA GLY A 83 -4.55 -10.59 14.46
C GLY A 83 -5.24 -9.29 14.90
N ARG A 84 -5.98 -8.64 13.98
CA ARG A 84 -6.65 -7.34 14.22
C ARG A 84 -8.13 -7.30 13.76
N GLY A 85 -8.75 -8.45 13.50
CA GLY A 85 -10.08 -8.51 12.87
C GLY A 85 -10.08 -8.14 11.37
N LEU A 86 -11.20 -8.39 10.69
CA LEU A 86 -11.41 -8.05 9.28
C LEU A 86 -12.12 -6.69 9.16
N GLY A 87 -11.50 -5.74 8.46
CA GLY A 87 -12.04 -4.43 8.15
C GLY A 87 -13.20 -4.47 7.17
N VAL A 88 -13.95 -3.37 7.07
CA VAL A 88 -15.13 -3.30 6.20
C VAL A 88 -14.71 -3.25 4.73
N ASP A 89 -13.71 -2.43 4.40
CA ASP A 89 -13.21 -2.33 3.02
C ASP A 89 -12.44 -3.58 2.63
N GLU A 90 -11.69 -4.18 3.57
CA GLU A 90 -11.02 -5.47 3.36
C GLU A 90 -12.00 -6.54 2.88
N ALA A 91 -13.13 -6.69 3.57
CA ALA A 91 -14.13 -7.69 3.24
C ALA A 91 -14.90 -7.36 1.96
N SER A 92 -15.43 -6.13 1.89
CA SER A 92 -16.34 -5.76 0.81
C SER A 92 -15.65 -5.58 -0.53
N GLY A 93 -14.47 -4.96 -0.55
CA GLY A 93 -13.67 -4.83 -1.76
C GLY A 93 -13.20 -6.18 -2.27
N PHE A 94 -12.83 -7.10 -1.37
CA PHE A 94 -12.45 -8.46 -1.73
C PHE A 94 -13.62 -9.29 -2.30
N VAL A 95 -14.79 -9.29 -1.66
CA VAL A 95 -15.99 -9.95 -2.19
C VAL A 95 -16.36 -9.37 -3.55
N ARG A 96 -16.33 -8.05 -3.70
CA ARG A 96 -16.60 -7.38 -4.98
C ARG A 96 -15.59 -7.81 -6.05
N ALA A 97 -14.31 -7.91 -5.73
CA ALA A 97 -13.29 -8.40 -6.66
C ALA A 97 -13.56 -9.84 -7.13
N LEU A 98 -14.01 -10.72 -6.23
CA LEU A 98 -14.39 -12.10 -6.54
C LEU A 98 -15.63 -12.15 -7.46
N GLU A 99 -16.67 -11.40 -7.12
CA GLU A 99 -17.93 -11.37 -7.87
C GLU A 99 -17.74 -10.88 -9.32
N HIS A 100 -16.80 -9.98 -9.54
CA HIS A 100 -16.44 -9.47 -10.86
C HIS A 100 -15.34 -10.28 -11.58
N GLY A 101 -14.85 -11.37 -10.98
CA GLY A 101 -13.83 -12.23 -11.58
C GLY A 101 -12.44 -11.59 -11.69
N LEU A 102 -12.20 -10.49 -10.97
CA LEU A 102 -10.93 -9.76 -10.96
C LEU A 102 -9.85 -10.50 -10.15
N VAL A 103 -10.27 -11.37 -9.23
CA VAL A 103 -9.40 -12.26 -8.47
C VAL A 103 -10.00 -13.67 -8.44
N THR A 104 -9.16 -14.68 -8.50
CA THR A 104 -9.55 -16.07 -8.25
C THR A 104 -8.75 -16.65 -7.10
N VAL A 105 -9.39 -17.41 -6.22
CA VAL A 105 -8.77 -17.94 -5.01
C VAL A 105 -8.84 -19.46 -5.05
N ALA A 106 -7.67 -20.09 -4.90
CA ALA A 106 -7.50 -21.51 -4.78
C ALA A 106 -7.85 -22.00 -3.35
N PRO A 107 -8.18 -23.28 -3.17
CA PRO A 107 -8.58 -23.80 -1.86
C PRO A 107 -7.54 -23.63 -0.75
N ASP A 108 -6.25 -23.51 -1.05
CA ASP A 108 -5.17 -23.29 -0.07
C ASP A 108 -4.91 -21.80 0.23
N GLY A 109 -5.75 -20.91 -0.31
CA GLY A 109 -5.62 -19.46 -0.18
C GLY A 109 -4.58 -18.84 -1.13
N GLY A 110 -3.97 -19.62 -2.03
CA GLY A 110 -3.28 -19.05 -3.19
C GLY A 110 -4.27 -18.29 -4.07
N PHE A 111 -3.86 -17.21 -4.72
CA PHE A 111 -4.76 -16.46 -5.59
C PHE A 111 -4.09 -15.95 -6.86
N GLN A 112 -4.91 -15.61 -7.85
CA GLN A 112 -4.50 -15.06 -9.13
C GLN A 112 -5.31 -13.82 -9.48
N VAL A 113 -4.68 -12.89 -10.21
CA VAL A 113 -5.30 -11.67 -10.73
C VAL A 113 -5.24 -11.76 -12.26
N PRO A 114 -6.20 -12.47 -12.91
CA PRO A 114 -6.03 -12.98 -14.27
C PRO A 114 -5.95 -11.90 -15.35
N GLY A 115 -6.60 -10.74 -15.16
CA GLY A 115 -6.55 -9.65 -16.13
C GLY A 115 -5.41 -8.66 -15.92
N ALA A 116 -4.74 -8.70 -14.76
CA ALA A 116 -3.59 -7.83 -14.50
C ALA A 116 -2.48 -8.06 -15.53
N ARG A 117 -1.82 -6.98 -15.95
CA ARG A 117 -0.74 -7.03 -16.94
C ARG A 117 0.39 -7.97 -16.53
N ALA A 118 0.70 -7.93 -15.24
CA ALA A 118 1.63 -8.84 -14.60
C ALA A 118 1.24 -8.98 -13.13
N CYS A 119 1.53 -10.16 -12.58
CA CYS A 119 1.27 -10.52 -11.20
C CYS A 119 2.36 -11.46 -10.70
N SER A 120 2.84 -11.25 -9.47
CA SER A 120 3.76 -12.17 -8.81
C SER A 120 3.16 -13.58 -8.70
N LYS A 121 4.00 -14.62 -8.81
CA LYS A 121 3.55 -16.01 -9.02
C LYS A 121 3.21 -16.81 -7.77
N ASN A 122 3.40 -16.25 -6.57
CA ASN A 122 3.22 -16.99 -5.31
C ASN A 122 2.48 -16.14 -4.27
N LEU A 123 1.35 -15.56 -4.67
CA LEU A 123 0.54 -14.75 -3.78
C LEU A 123 -0.42 -15.63 -3.00
N HIS A 124 -0.48 -15.39 -1.69
CA HIS A 124 -1.37 -16.12 -0.78
C HIS A 124 -2.05 -15.17 0.20
N LEU A 125 -3.34 -15.40 0.43
CA LEU A 125 -4.15 -14.72 1.44
C LEU A 125 -3.75 -15.16 2.84
N VAL A 126 -3.36 -16.42 3.01
CA VAL A 126 -2.99 -17.01 4.30
C VAL A 126 -1.55 -17.47 4.29
N GLY A 127 -0.91 -17.41 5.46
CA GLY A 127 0.47 -17.81 5.64
C GLY A 127 0.69 -18.51 6.98
N ARG A 128 1.85 -19.15 7.11
CA ARG A 128 2.27 -19.77 8.36
C ARG A 128 2.85 -18.71 9.29
N ASN A 129 2.31 -18.62 10.52
CA ASN A 129 2.91 -17.85 11.60
C ASN A 129 3.13 -18.75 12.82
N GLU A 130 4.38 -19.17 13.03
CA GLU A 130 4.76 -20.15 14.07
C GLU A 130 3.87 -21.41 14.09
N ASP A 131 2.93 -21.47 15.04
CA ASP A 131 2.03 -22.59 15.34
C ASP A 131 0.59 -22.41 14.82
N HIS A 132 0.29 -21.30 14.13
CA HIS A 132 -1.04 -20.97 13.59
C HIS A 132 -0.99 -20.50 12.12
N VAL A 133 -2.18 -20.35 11.52
CA VAL A 133 -2.37 -19.69 10.22
C VAL A 133 -2.68 -18.21 10.48
N ALA A 134 -1.96 -17.33 9.79
CA ALA A 134 -2.18 -15.89 9.81
C ALA A 134 -2.77 -15.42 8.47
N LEU A 135 -3.67 -14.44 8.54
CA LEU A 135 -4.18 -13.71 7.39
C LEU A 135 -3.22 -12.58 7.01
N HIS A 136 -2.91 -12.44 5.73
CA HIS A 136 -2.24 -11.26 5.19
C HIS A 136 -3.29 -10.18 4.87
N THR A 137 -3.74 -9.45 5.90
CA THR A 137 -4.81 -8.46 5.76
C THR A 137 -4.47 -7.34 4.76
N GLU A 138 -3.19 -6.96 4.64
CA GLU A 138 -2.73 -5.97 3.65
C GLU A 138 -3.05 -6.41 2.21
N VAL A 139 -3.00 -7.72 1.93
CA VAL A 139 -3.31 -8.27 0.61
C VAL A 139 -4.79 -8.07 0.24
N LEU A 140 -5.70 -8.08 1.22
CA LEU A 140 -7.11 -7.81 0.95
C LEU A 140 -7.35 -6.35 0.54
N ILE A 141 -6.64 -5.40 1.17
CA ILE A 141 -6.67 -4.00 0.74
C ILE A 141 -6.02 -3.83 -0.63
N HIS A 142 -4.93 -4.56 -0.91
CA HIS A 142 -4.29 -4.53 -2.22
C HIS A 142 -5.26 -5.01 -3.33
N ILE A 143 -5.94 -6.14 -3.13
CA ILE A 143 -6.99 -6.64 -4.04
C ILE A 143 -8.13 -5.62 -4.18
N THR A 144 -8.53 -5.01 -3.06
CA THR A 144 -9.58 -3.97 -3.05
C THR A 144 -9.17 -2.76 -3.90
N SER A 145 -7.95 -2.26 -3.72
CA SER A 145 -7.40 -1.13 -4.50
C SER A 145 -7.38 -1.44 -5.99
N TYR A 146 -6.95 -2.65 -6.37
CA TYR A 146 -7.00 -3.11 -7.75
C TYR A 146 -8.42 -3.11 -8.31
N ALA A 147 -9.39 -3.65 -7.57
CA ALA A 147 -10.79 -3.67 -7.99
C ALA A 147 -11.41 -2.27 -8.10
N GLU A 148 -11.10 -1.36 -7.16
CA GLU A 148 -11.55 0.04 -7.20
C GLU A 148 -11.01 0.75 -8.45
N LEU A 149 -9.74 0.55 -8.82
CA LEU A 149 -9.15 1.15 -10.03
C LEU A 149 -9.94 0.76 -11.29
N ILE A 150 -10.28 -0.52 -11.42
CA ILE A 150 -10.98 -1.04 -12.60
C ILE A 150 -12.45 -0.63 -12.59
N LEU A 151 -13.15 -0.92 -11.49
CA LEU A 151 -14.61 -0.81 -11.44
C LEU A 151 -15.09 0.62 -11.21
N ASP A 152 -14.34 1.44 -10.48
CA ASP A 152 -14.74 2.80 -10.10
C ASP A 152 -13.99 3.88 -10.87
N HIS A 153 -12.73 3.62 -11.24
CA HIS A 153 -11.88 4.58 -11.96
C HIS A 153 -11.69 4.25 -13.44
N GLY A 154 -12.31 3.18 -13.95
CA GLY A 154 -12.36 2.85 -15.38
C GLY A 154 -11.02 2.42 -15.98
N TRP A 155 -10.08 1.96 -15.15
CA TRP A 155 -8.82 1.41 -15.64
C TRP A 155 -9.05 0.07 -16.35
N GLU A 156 -8.37 -0.14 -17.47
CA GLU A 156 -8.30 -1.47 -18.07
C GLU A 156 -7.41 -2.40 -17.21
N GLU A 157 -7.83 -3.65 -17.02
CA GLU A 157 -7.10 -4.62 -16.18
C GLU A 157 -5.64 -4.81 -16.66
N ASN A 158 -5.45 -4.85 -17.99
CA ASN A 158 -4.17 -5.02 -18.65
C ASN A 158 -3.27 -3.77 -18.63
N CYS A 159 -3.73 -2.65 -18.06
CA CYS A 159 -2.95 -1.46 -17.75
C CYS A 159 -2.40 -1.47 -16.33
N VAL A 160 -2.77 -2.44 -15.49
CA VAL A 160 -2.38 -2.48 -14.08
C VAL A 160 -1.46 -3.67 -13.80
N VAL A 161 -0.34 -3.42 -13.13
CA VAL A 161 0.55 -4.45 -12.60
C VAL A 161 0.24 -4.65 -11.12
N PHE A 162 -0.02 -5.90 -10.75
CA PHE A 162 -0.30 -6.32 -9.38
C PHE A 162 0.97 -6.91 -8.75
N ASP A 163 1.39 -6.43 -7.58
CA ASP A 163 2.63 -6.85 -6.91
C ASP A 163 3.86 -6.88 -7.86
N PRO A 164 4.32 -5.73 -8.37
CA PRO A 164 5.45 -5.67 -9.30
C PRO A 164 6.71 -6.36 -8.74
N PHE A 165 7.25 -7.33 -9.48
CA PHE A 165 8.33 -8.21 -9.02
C PHE A 165 9.66 -7.97 -9.76
N VAL A 166 9.97 -6.71 -10.07
CA VAL A 166 11.26 -6.30 -10.68
C VAL A 166 12.19 -5.65 -9.66
N ARG A 167 13.50 -5.63 -9.94
CA ARG A 167 14.48 -5.07 -9.02
C ARG A 167 14.17 -3.58 -8.76
N GLY A 168 13.96 -3.25 -7.49
CA GLY A 168 13.68 -1.89 -7.03
C GLY A 168 12.20 -1.55 -6.92
N ALA A 169 11.30 -2.46 -7.32
CA ALA A 169 9.89 -2.36 -6.98
C ALA A 169 9.68 -2.62 -5.49
N ALA A 170 8.87 -1.78 -4.87
CA ALA A 170 8.53 -1.79 -3.46
C ALA A 170 7.07 -1.38 -3.22
N LEU A 171 6.39 -0.72 -4.18
CA LEU A 171 4.98 -0.37 -4.17
C LEU A 171 4.12 -1.56 -4.64
N ASP A 172 2.88 -1.59 -4.17
CA ASP A 172 1.96 -2.72 -4.39
C ASP A 172 1.37 -2.77 -5.79
N LEU A 173 1.04 -1.61 -6.39
CA LEU A 173 0.48 -1.52 -7.74
C LEU A 173 1.24 -0.52 -8.60
N TRP A 174 1.36 -0.81 -9.90
CA TRP A 174 1.69 0.17 -10.94
C TRP A 174 0.57 0.24 -11.98
N GLY A 175 0.40 1.41 -12.59
CA GLY A 175 -0.56 1.63 -13.66
C GLY A 175 0.04 2.41 -14.84
N PHE A 176 -0.30 1.98 -16.05
CA PHE A 176 0.01 2.66 -17.32
C PHE A 176 -1.22 3.39 -17.86
N ALA A 177 -1.01 4.51 -18.55
CA ALA A 177 -2.11 5.18 -19.24
C ALA A 177 -2.66 4.33 -20.40
N GLU A 178 -1.79 3.54 -21.04
CA GLU A 178 -2.12 2.59 -22.10
C GLU A 178 -1.32 1.30 -21.88
N PRO A 179 -1.83 0.13 -22.32
CA PRO A 179 -1.10 -1.13 -22.15
C PRO A 179 0.22 -1.10 -22.92
N PRO A 180 1.37 -1.40 -22.30
CA PRO A 180 2.63 -1.31 -23.01
C PRO A 180 2.81 -2.42 -24.05
N ASP A 181 3.45 -2.08 -25.16
CA ASP A 181 3.93 -3.05 -26.14
C ASP A 181 5.11 -3.85 -25.57
N GLY A 182 5.04 -5.18 -25.67
CA GLY A 182 6.13 -6.06 -25.24
C GLY A 182 6.23 -6.26 -23.72
N GLN A 183 7.40 -6.01 -23.13
CA GLN A 183 7.66 -6.31 -21.72
C GLN A 183 6.79 -5.43 -20.82
N TRP A 184 6.15 -6.01 -19.81
CA TRP A 184 5.21 -5.29 -18.95
C TRP A 184 5.84 -4.12 -18.19
N TRP A 185 7.14 -4.15 -17.93
CA TRP A 185 7.87 -3.05 -17.26
C TRP A 185 8.42 -1.99 -18.20
N ALA A 186 8.21 -2.10 -19.51
CA ALA A 186 8.71 -1.14 -20.50
C ALA A 186 7.75 0.04 -20.73
N GLY A 187 6.55 -0.02 -20.16
CA GLY A 187 5.55 1.05 -20.26
C GLY A 187 5.86 2.26 -19.40
N GLU A 188 5.22 3.37 -19.76
CA GLU A 188 5.28 4.59 -18.98
C GLU A 188 4.31 4.52 -17.80
N ILE A 189 4.85 4.30 -16.60
CA ILE A 189 4.07 4.23 -15.36
C ILE A 189 3.57 5.64 -15.03
N THR A 190 2.25 5.77 -14.91
CA THR A 190 1.56 7.03 -14.58
C THR A 190 0.82 6.97 -13.25
N PHE A 191 0.71 5.77 -12.68
CA PHE A 191 0.06 5.51 -11.41
C PHE A 191 0.88 4.53 -10.58
N ALA A 192 0.89 4.72 -9.27
CA ALA A 192 1.34 3.72 -8.33
C ALA A 192 0.48 3.72 -7.06
N SER A 193 0.42 2.60 -6.35
CA SER A 193 -0.29 2.49 -5.08
C SER A 193 0.52 1.75 -4.03
N GLU A 194 0.31 2.14 -2.77
CA GLU A 194 0.70 1.36 -1.60
C GLU A 194 -0.51 1.14 -0.71
N ALA A 195 -0.73 -0.12 -0.34
CA ALA A 195 -1.78 -0.60 0.52
C ALA A 195 -1.24 -0.89 1.92
N LYS A 196 -1.99 -0.44 2.94
CA LYS A 196 -1.80 -0.83 4.34
C LYS A 196 -3.10 -1.35 4.91
N ALA A 197 -3.04 -2.32 5.81
CA ALA A 197 -4.25 -2.86 6.42
C ALA A 197 -5.01 -1.76 7.19
N ARG A 198 -4.30 -0.84 7.85
CA ARG A 198 -4.88 0.20 8.71
C ARG A 198 -4.24 1.56 8.47
N VAL A 199 -5.00 2.61 8.76
CA VAL A 199 -4.52 3.99 8.73
C VAL A 199 -3.48 4.25 9.81
N ASP A 200 -3.77 3.84 11.05
CA ASP A 200 -2.93 4.12 12.21
C ASP A 200 -2.12 2.89 12.66
N GLY A 201 -1.01 3.15 13.35
CA GLY A 201 -0.09 2.15 13.89
C GLY A 201 1.33 2.26 13.33
N PRO A 202 2.30 1.50 13.89
CA PRO A 202 3.72 1.60 13.48
C PRO A 202 3.97 1.30 12.00
N ASP A 203 3.17 0.38 11.44
CA ASP A 203 3.19 -0.04 10.04
C ASP A 203 1.92 0.41 9.29
N GLY A 204 1.24 1.45 9.82
CA GLY A 204 0.03 2.00 9.22
C GLY A 204 0.31 3.05 8.14
N LEU A 205 -0.73 3.38 7.37
CA LEU A 205 -0.66 4.34 6.27
C LEU A 205 -0.14 5.73 6.71
N ARG A 206 -0.53 6.21 7.89
CA ARG A 206 -0.07 7.50 8.44
C ARG A 206 1.42 7.51 8.72
N SER A 207 1.98 6.39 9.21
CA SER A 207 3.41 6.23 9.45
C SER A 207 4.19 6.34 8.15
N LEU A 208 3.72 5.66 7.10
CA LEU A 208 4.28 5.76 5.77
C LEU A 208 4.19 7.18 5.22
N LEU A 209 3.00 7.79 5.18
CA LEU A 209 2.80 9.13 4.65
C LEU A 209 3.71 10.15 5.35
N THR A 210 3.77 10.11 6.68
CA THR A 210 4.65 10.99 7.46
C THR A 210 6.11 10.83 7.04
N SER A 211 6.55 9.61 6.78
CA SER A 211 7.90 9.33 6.32
C SER A 211 8.15 9.85 4.90
N LEU A 212 7.20 9.68 3.98
CA LEU A 212 7.31 10.16 2.60
C LEU A 212 7.33 11.70 2.55
N LEU A 213 6.48 12.37 3.33
CA LEU A 213 6.49 13.84 3.43
C LEU A 213 7.82 14.37 3.97
N LYS A 214 8.38 13.73 5.01
CA LYS A 214 9.71 14.11 5.51
C LYS A 214 10.80 13.91 4.47
N LEU A 215 10.79 12.79 3.74
CA LEU A 215 11.75 12.51 2.67
C LEU A 215 11.60 13.46 1.48
N SER A 216 10.39 13.93 1.19
CA SER A 216 10.13 14.93 0.16
C SER A 216 10.80 16.27 0.47
N TYR A 217 10.79 16.66 1.76
CA TYR A 217 11.41 17.89 2.25
C TYR A 217 12.92 17.76 2.45
N ASP A 218 13.37 16.65 3.03
CA ASP A 218 14.77 16.36 3.32
C ASP A 218 15.11 14.90 2.99
N PRO A 219 15.74 14.64 1.82
CA PRO A 219 16.17 13.31 1.42
C PRO A 219 17.20 12.66 2.37
N ALA A 220 17.86 13.42 3.24
CA ALA A 220 18.79 12.89 4.24
C ALA A 220 18.09 12.41 5.53
N THR A 221 16.78 12.62 5.65
CA THR A 221 16.01 12.18 6.81
C THR A 221 16.08 10.65 6.98
N ARG A 222 16.30 10.22 8.23
CA ARG A 222 16.26 8.80 8.60
C ARG A 222 14.84 8.25 8.46
N ALA A 223 14.71 7.17 7.70
CA ALA A 223 13.47 6.41 7.53
C ALA A 223 13.76 4.90 7.68
N SER A 224 12.72 4.10 7.86
CA SER A 224 12.86 2.65 7.79
C SER A 224 13.33 2.23 6.38
N ASN A 225 14.04 1.10 6.27
CA ASN A 225 14.51 0.60 4.98
C ASN A 225 13.36 0.41 3.97
N ASN A 226 12.18 0.01 4.45
CA ASN A 226 10.99 -0.17 3.62
C ASN A 226 10.49 1.17 3.07
N HIS A 227 10.33 2.19 3.92
CA HIS A 227 9.88 3.52 3.47
C HIS A 227 10.88 4.16 2.50
N LEU A 228 12.17 3.97 2.75
CA LEU A 228 13.22 4.47 1.87
C LEU A 228 13.22 3.75 0.51
N ALA A 229 12.92 2.46 0.45
CA ALA A 229 12.77 1.73 -0.80
C ALA A 229 11.60 2.29 -1.63
N LYS A 230 10.43 2.47 -1.01
CA LYS A 230 9.25 3.07 -1.67
C LYS A 230 9.52 4.49 -2.14
N TRP A 231 10.21 5.30 -1.34
CA TRP A 231 10.61 6.64 -1.74
C TRP A 231 11.52 6.64 -2.99
N ARG A 232 12.55 5.79 -3.00
CA ARG A 232 13.45 5.67 -4.16
C ARG A 232 12.72 5.22 -5.42
N GLU A 233 11.75 4.33 -5.28
CA GLU A 233 10.90 3.93 -6.38
C GLU A 233 10.05 5.10 -6.87
N ILE A 234 9.34 5.82 -5.99
CA ILE A 234 8.58 7.04 -6.35
C ILE A 234 9.46 8.03 -7.13
N ILE A 235 10.68 8.29 -6.64
CA ILE A 235 11.67 9.15 -7.30
C ILE A 235 12.06 8.62 -8.68
N THR A 236 12.17 7.31 -8.83
CA THR A 236 12.49 6.67 -10.12
C THR A 236 11.32 6.78 -11.11
N LEU A 237 10.11 6.49 -10.65
CA LEU A 237 8.89 6.56 -11.46
C LEU A 237 8.58 7.99 -11.92
N THR A 238 8.93 8.99 -11.11
CA THR A 238 8.72 10.42 -11.41
C THR A 238 9.85 11.04 -12.22
N ARG A 239 10.81 10.26 -12.73
CA ARG A 239 11.99 10.80 -13.42
C ARG A 239 11.63 11.65 -14.64
N ASP A 240 10.70 11.17 -15.46
CA ASP A 240 10.38 11.78 -16.75
C ASP A 240 8.99 12.44 -16.79
N ARG A 241 8.18 12.26 -15.74
CA ARG A 241 6.83 12.83 -15.61
C ARG A 241 6.29 12.78 -14.19
N ASP A 242 5.16 13.44 -14.00
CA ASP A 242 4.35 13.29 -12.80
C ASP A 242 3.63 11.93 -12.79
N ILE A 243 3.43 11.38 -11.60
CA ILE A 243 2.59 10.19 -11.40
C ILE A 243 1.47 10.49 -10.39
N HIS A 244 0.41 9.70 -10.45
CA HIS A 244 -0.60 9.61 -9.42
C HIS A 244 -0.21 8.55 -8.40
N LEU A 245 -0.14 8.92 -7.12
CA LEU A 245 0.12 8.00 -6.02
C LEU A 245 -1.16 7.84 -5.18
N LEU A 246 -1.62 6.60 -5.04
CA LEU A 246 -2.69 6.24 -4.12
C LEU A 246 -2.10 5.55 -2.89
N LEU A 247 -2.25 6.18 -1.72
CA LEU A 247 -2.03 5.53 -0.43
C LEU A 247 -3.39 5.06 0.09
N VAL A 248 -3.56 3.74 0.27
CA VAL A 248 -4.86 3.13 0.58
C VAL A 248 -4.80 2.27 1.84
N ALA A 249 -5.87 2.32 2.63
CA ALA A 249 -6.09 1.46 3.77
C ALA A 249 -7.59 1.27 4.04
N ASP A 250 -7.94 0.39 4.97
CA ASP A 250 -9.32 0.28 5.46
C ASP A 250 -9.81 1.67 5.92
N GLY A 251 -10.87 2.17 5.28
CA GLY A 251 -11.48 3.48 5.49
C GLY A 251 -10.77 4.67 4.82
N ALA A 252 -9.69 4.48 4.06
CA ALA A 252 -8.88 5.61 3.56
C ALA A 252 -8.36 5.43 2.13
N ARG A 253 -8.56 6.45 1.29
CA ARG A 253 -7.96 6.59 -0.04
C ARG A 253 -7.36 7.99 -0.13
N TRP A 254 -6.03 8.08 -0.06
CA TRP A 254 -5.33 9.36 -0.12
C TRP A 254 -4.59 9.47 -1.46
N TRP A 255 -5.13 10.33 -2.32
CA TRP A 255 -4.58 10.59 -3.64
C TRP A 255 -3.58 11.73 -3.62
N TYR A 256 -2.44 11.51 -4.25
CA TYR A 256 -1.41 12.52 -4.44
C TYR A 256 -1.00 12.59 -5.91
N ARG A 257 -0.74 13.79 -6.39
CA ARG A 257 0.13 14.01 -7.55
C ARG A 257 1.55 14.08 -7.03
N VAL A 258 2.45 13.33 -7.64
CA VAL A 258 3.86 13.37 -7.33
C VAL A 258 4.61 13.93 -8.51
N SER A 259 5.29 15.07 -8.30
CA SER A 259 6.03 15.79 -9.34
C SER A 259 7.50 15.88 -8.98
N ARG A 260 8.38 15.74 -9.98
CA ARG A 260 9.83 15.81 -9.76
C ARG A 260 10.28 17.21 -9.33
N GLN A 261 11.18 17.28 -8.36
CA GLN A 261 11.86 18.52 -7.95
C GLN A 261 13.36 18.29 -7.76
N GLY A 262 14.14 18.47 -8.84
CA GLY A 262 15.59 18.25 -8.82
C GLY A 262 15.94 16.79 -8.51
N GLU A 263 16.57 16.54 -7.35
CA GLU A 263 16.86 15.18 -6.86
C GLU A 263 15.76 14.60 -5.95
N SER A 264 14.71 15.37 -5.66
CA SER A 264 13.56 14.97 -4.83
C SER A 264 12.26 14.93 -5.66
N ALA A 265 11.14 14.72 -4.97
CA ALA A 265 9.79 14.83 -5.52
C ALA A 265 8.87 15.54 -4.51
N LEU A 266 7.87 16.25 -5.02
CA LEU A 266 6.83 16.91 -4.23
C LEU A 266 5.56 16.07 -4.23
N LEU A 267 4.98 15.82 -3.05
CA LEU A 267 3.67 15.18 -2.90
C LEU A 267 2.61 16.26 -2.71
N SER A 268 1.71 16.41 -3.69
CA SER A 268 0.58 17.34 -3.62
C SER A 268 -0.72 16.55 -3.53
N ALA A 269 -1.49 16.74 -2.45
CA ALA A 269 -2.78 16.07 -2.31
C ALA A 269 -3.71 16.46 -3.47
N ILE A 270 -4.46 15.48 -3.99
CA ILE A 270 -5.50 15.71 -5.00
C ILE A 270 -6.83 15.75 -4.24
N GLU A 271 -7.53 16.88 -4.31
CA GLU A 271 -8.90 16.97 -3.77
C GLU A 271 -9.80 16.06 -4.61
N SER A 272 -10.38 15.05 -3.96
CA SER A 272 -11.32 14.08 -4.53
C SER A 272 -12.76 14.42 -4.18
#